data_AF-A0A7W4W9Y4-F1
#
_entry.id   AF-A0A7W4W9Y4-F1
#
_cell.length_a   1.000
_cell.length_b   1.000
_cell.length_c   1.000
_cell.angle_alpha   90.00
_cell.angle_beta   90.00
_cell.angle_gamma   90.00
#
_symmetry.space_group_name_H-M   'P 1'
#
loop_
_entity.id
_entity.type
_entity.pdbx_description
1 polymer ?
#
loop_
_entity_poly.entity_id
_entity_poly.type
_entity_poly.pdbx_seq_one_letter_code
_entity_poly.pdbx_strand_id
1 'polypeptide(L)'
;MSPRIALPFFPLLLAACTANPPTMSITVSGTLVEAGGKYYLQSAEIRYHLNWMPQLRYGKYLGRELVVQGSVPEQCAQVWQDAVIKVHGGAELVDWREVDWSTCIAAERVSLVTADGEQLVYDWREINMEDYYF
;
A
#
# COMPACT_ATOMS: atom_id res chain seq x y z
N MET A 1 -30.31 -61.23 -4.11
CA MET A 1 -30.94 -59.92 -4.31
C MET A 1 -30.22 -58.92 -3.43
N SER A 2 -29.29 -58.13 -4.00
CA SER A 2 -28.53 -57.12 -3.25
C SER A 2 -29.30 -55.79 -3.23
N PRO A 3 -29.43 -55.09 -2.09
CA PRO A 3 -29.98 -53.75 -2.08
C PRO A 3 -28.93 -52.76 -2.60
N ARG A 4 -29.32 -51.90 -3.55
CA ARG A 4 -28.54 -50.73 -3.96
C ARG A 4 -28.83 -49.59 -2.99
N ILE A 5 -27.83 -49.19 -2.22
CA ILE A 5 -27.88 -48.00 -1.36
C ILE A 5 -27.66 -46.78 -2.26
N ALA A 6 -28.69 -45.95 -2.40
CA ALA A 6 -28.59 -44.65 -3.04
C ALA A 6 -28.04 -43.64 -2.02
N LEU A 7 -26.81 -43.16 -2.23
CA LEU A 7 -26.24 -42.06 -1.46
C LEU A 7 -26.89 -40.74 -1.90
N PRO A 8 -27.35 -39.89 -0.96
CA PRO A 8 -27.87 -38.58 -1.31
C PRO A 8 -26.71 -37.69 -1.77
N PHE A 9 -26.88 -37.14 -2.97
CA PHE A 9 -26.00 -36.15 -3.58
C PHE A 9 -26.06 -34.85 -2.75
N PHE A 10 -25.05 -34.62 -1.92
CA PHE A 10 -24.89 -33.38 -1.15
C PHE A 10 -24.31 -32.31 -2.09
N PRO A 11 -25.03 -31.22 -2.40
CA PRO A 11 -24.45 -30.16 -3.20
C PRO A 11 -23.42 -29.43 -2.33
N LEU A 12 -22.15 -29.58 -2.68
CA LEU A 12 -21.10 -28.66 -2.24
C LEU A 12 -21.49 -27.27 -2.76
N LEU A 13 -22.04 -26.45 -1.86
CA LEU A 13 -22.20 -25.02 -2.09
C LEU A 13 -20.79 -24.47 -2.33
N LEU A 14 -20.47 -24.22 -3.59
CA LEU A 14 -19.32 -23.43 -4.00
C LEU A 14 -19.45 -22.09 -3.29
N ALA A 15 -18.65 -21.89 -2.25
CA ALA A 15 -18.44 -20.57 -1.70
C ALA A 15 -17.94 -19.72 -2.87
N ALA A 16 -18.80 -18.82 -3.36
CA ALA A 16 -18.38 -17.79 -4.28
C ALA A 16 -17.20 -17.08 -3.61
N CYS A 17 -16.03 -17.09 -4.26
CA CYS A 17 -14.95 -16.20 -3.88
C CYS A 17 -15.58 -14.80 -3.79
N THR A 18 -15.62 -14.24 -2.58
CA THR A 18 -15.94 -12.83 -2.42
C THR A 18 -14.86 -12.11 -3.24
N ALA A 19 -15.23 -11.59 -4.41
CA ALA A 19 -14.33 -10.75 -5.17
C ALA A 19 -13.93 -9.63 -4.22
N ASN A 20 -12.65 -9.57 -3.85
CA ASN A 20 -12.13 -8.47 -3.03
C ASN A 20 -12.57 -7.16 -3.71
N PRO A 21 -13.07 -6.18 -2.96
CA PRO A 21 -13.48 -4.91 -3.53
C PRO A 21 -12.33 -4.37 -4.40
N PRO A 22 -12.63 -3.83 -5.58
CA PRO A 22 -11.59 -3.41 -6.51
C PRO A 22 -10.76 -2.30 -5.84
N THR A 23 -9.51 -2.62 -5.50
CA THR A 23 -8.56 -1.61 -5.05
C THR A 23 -8.38 -0.62 -6.20
N MET A 24 -8.74 0.64 -6.00
CA MET A 24 -8.64 1.65 -7.05
C MET A 24 -7.17 1.84 -7.43
N SER A 25 -6.79 1.40 -8.63
CA SER A 25 -5.45 1.66 -9.15
C SER A 25 -5.32 3.11 -9.60
N ILE A 26 -4.22 3.75 -9.24
CA ILE A 26 -3.92 5.13 -9.59
C ILE A 26 -2.50 5.26 -10.11
N THR A 27 -2.27 6.29 -10.92
CA THR A 27 -0.94 6.74 -11.34
C THR A 27 -0.81 8.22 -11.02
N VAL A 28 0.24 8.59 -10.30
CA VAL A 28 0.47 9.96 -9.86
C VAL A 28 1.92 10.36 -10.14
N SER A 29 2.12 11.62 -10.52
CA SER A 29 3.46 12.23 -10.60
C SER A 29 3.59 13.35 -9.57
N GLY A 30 4.78 13.49 -9.00
CA GLY A 30 5.11 14.58 -8.11
C GLY A 30 6.52 14.50 -7.55
N THR A 31 6.90 15.52 -6.78
CA THR A 31 8.19 15.55 -6.10
C THR A 31 8.10 14.74 -4.81
N LEU A 32 9.07 13.84 -4.59
CA LEU A 32 9.18 13.13 -3.32
C LEU A 32 9.67 14.09 -2.22
N VAL A 33 8.92 14.16 -1.13
CA VAL A 33 9.26 14.96 0.06
C VAL A 33 9.16 14.10 1.32
N GLU A 34 9.88 14.51 2.36
CA GLU A 34 9.79 13.93 3.69
C GLU A 34 9.17 14.92 4.66
N ALA A 35 8.23 14.46 5.48
CA ALA A 35 7.68 15.24 6.60
C ALA A 35 7.35 14.31 7.76
N GLY A 36 7.83 14.63 8.97
CA GLY A 36 7.57 13.82 10.16
C GLY A 36 8.06 12.37 10.05
N GLY A 37 9.15 12.11 9.32
CA GLY A 37 9.70 10.76 9.09
C GLY A 37 8.93 9.92 8.07
N LYS A 38 7.94 10.50 7.38
CA LYS A 38 7.13 9.85 6.35
C LYS A 38 7.41 10.42 4.97
N TYR A 39 7.12 9.63 3.96
CA TYR A 39 7.39 9.98 2.57
C TYR A 39 6.10 10.30 1.83
N TYR A 40 6.14 11.41 1.09
CA TYR A 40 4.99 11.89 0.35
C TYR A 40 5.37 12.21 -1.08
N LEU A 41 4.43 11.95 -1.98
CA LEU A 41 4.49 12.48 -3.33
C LEU A 41 3.70 13.79 -3.37
N GLN A 42 4.42 14.90 -3.47
CA GLN A 42 3.84 16.23 -3.60
C GLN A 42 3.59 16.54 -5.08
N SER A 43 2.33 16.49 -5.48
CA SER A 43 1.88 16.99 -6.78
C SER A 43 1.49 18.48 -6.68
N ALA A 44 1.04 19.08 -7.78
CA ALA A 44 0.71 20.51 -7.84
C ALA A 44 -0.36 20.94 -6.83
N GLU A 45 -1.38 20.09 -6.62
CA GLU A 45 -2.57 20.43 -5.81
C GLU A 45 -2.79 19.46 -4.64
N ILE A 46 -2.26 18.23 -4.75
CA ILE A 46 -2.53 17.14 -3.83
C ILE A 46 -1.22 16.53 -3.37
N ARG A 47 -1.19 16.14 -2.09
CA ARG A 47 -0.13 15.35 -1.51
C ARG A 47 -0.62 13.92 -1.27
N TYR A 48 0.19 12.95 -1.64
CA TYR A 48 -0.10 11.53 -1.45
C TYR A 48 0.89 10.94 -0.46
N HIS A 49 0.40 10.21 0.54
CA HIS A 49 1.28 9.46 1.45
C HIS A 49 1.71 8.15 0.78
N LEU A 50 3.01 7.89 0.74
CA LEU A 50 3.55 6.64 0.22
C LEU A 50 3.68 5.65 1.36
N ASN A 51 2.93 4.56 1.28
CA ASN A 51 3.02 3.48 2.25
C ASN A 51 4.41 2.85 2.21
N TRP A 52 4.94 2.42 3.35
CA TRP A 52 6.28 1.83 3.43
C TRP A 52 6.38 0.56 2.61
N MET A 53 7.41 0.51 1.77
CA MET A 53 7.75 -0.62 0.91
C MET A 53 9.13 -1.12 1.31
N PRO A 54 9.28 -2.38 1.78
CA PRO A 54 10.54 -2.89 2.32
C PRO A 54 11.74 -2.72 1.37
N GLN A 55 11.48 -2.88 0.07
CA GLN A 55 12.52 -2.92 -0.96
C GLN A 55 12.80 -1.54 -1.57
N LEU A 56 11.94 -0.54 -1.31
CA LEU A 56 12.10 0.81 -1.85
C LEU A 56 12.54 1.79 -0.76
N ARG A 57 13.82 2.17 -0.81
CA ARG A 57 14.38 3.19 0.09
C ARG A 57 14.06 4.59 -0.43
N TYR A 58 12.86 5.09 -0.13
CA TYR A 58 12.38 6.42 -0.56
C TYR A 58 13.38 7.55 -0.30
N GLY A 59 14.10 7.52 0.83
CA GLY A 59 15.12 8.53 1.16
C GLY A 59 16.18 8.78 0.09
N LYS A 60 16.46 7.79 -0.79
CA LYS A 60 17.38 7.96 -1.92
C LYS A 60 16.89 8.95 -3.00
N TYR A 61 15.59 9.21 -3.05
CA TYR A 61 14.95 9.98 -4.12
C TYR A 61 14.35 11.30 -3.63
N LEU A 62 14.71 11.76 -2.43
CA LEU A 62 14.18 13.01 -1.87
C LEU A 62 14.48 14.20 -2.79
N GLY A 63 13.47 15.05 -2.99
CA GLY A 63 13.53 16.21 -3.90
C GLY A 63 13.49 15.84 -5.39
N ARG A 64 13.38 14.57 -5.74
CA ARG A 64 13.27 14.11 -7.13
C ARG A 64 11.81 13.93 -7.52
N GLU A 65 11.52 14.10 -8.80
CA GLU A 65 10.21 13.79 -9.35
C GLU A 65 10.09 12.29 -9.62
N LEU A 66 9.00 11.69 -9.14
CA LEU A 66 8.67 10.29 -9.31
C LEU A 66 7.30 10.14 -9.94
N VAL A 67 7.15 9.11 -10.78
CA VAL A 67 5.86 8.58 -11.21
C VAL A 67 5.58 7.32 -10.42
N VAL A 68 4.49 7.30 -9.67
CA VAL A 68 4.09 6.17 -8.83
C VAL A 68 2.80 5.58 -9.40
N GLN A 69 2.86 4.30 -9.73
CA GLN A 69 1.69 3.48 -10.03
C GLN A 69 1.42 2.57 -8.84
N GLY A 70 0.17 2.47 -8.44
CA GLY A 70 -0.18 1.68 -7.27
C GLY A 70 -1.67 1.64 -7.05
N SER A 71 -2.05 1.27 -5.84
CA SER A 71 -3.44 1.18 -5.45
C SER A 71 -3.71 1.98 -4.18
N VAL A 72 -4.92 2.50 -4.06
CA VAL A 72 -5.39 3.20 -2.86
C VAL A 72 -6.01 2.14 -1.94
N PRO A 73 -5.35 1.74 -0.85
CA PRO A 73 -5.90 0.75 0.06
C PRO A 73 -7.08 1.33 0.84
N GLU A 74 -8.04 0.49 1.23
CA GLU A 74 -9.14 0.91 2.13
C GLU A 74 -8.64 1.43 3.48
N GLN A 75 -7.47 0.93 3.93
CA GLN A 75 -6.82 1.33 5.17
C GLN A 75 -5.34 1.58 4.92
N CYS A 76 -4.86 2.76 5.30
CA CYS A 76 -3.43 3.04 5.31
C CYS A 76 -2.85 2.70 6.68
N ALA A 77 -2.19 1.55 6.78
CA ALA A 77 -1.68 1.01 8.05
C ALA A 77 -0.80 2.00 8.82
N GLN A 78 -0.03 2.84 8.12
CA GLN A 78 0.88 3.80 8.74
C GLN A 78 0.18 5.04 9.29
N VAL A 79 -0.89 5.52 8.65
CA VAL A 79 -1.61 6.71 9.13
C VAL A 79 -2.30 6.44 10.47
N TRP A 80 -2.82 5.22 10.67
CA TRP A 80 -3.48 4.82 11.90
C TRP A 80 -2.53 4.57 13.07
N GLN A 81 -1.39 3.93 12.85
CA GLN A 81 -0.46 3.64 13.93
C GLN A 81 0.16 4.91 14.53
N ASP A 82 0.41 5.94 13.71
CA ASP A 82 1.09 7.15 14.18
C ASP A 82 0.19 8.10 14.96
N ALA A 83 -1.13 7.95 14.87
CA ALA A 83 -2.06 8.70 15.70
C ALA A 83 -2.32 8.03 17.06
N VAL A 84 -1.80 6.80 17.28
CA VAL A 84 -1.96 6.07 18.55
C VAL A 84 -1.00 6.60 19.61
N ILE A 85 -1.54 7.34 20.56
CA ILE A 85 -0.90 7.73 21.81
C ILE A 85 -1.09 6.60 22.83
N LYS A 86 0.01 5.96 23.21
CA LYS A 86 0.03 5.01 24.32
C LYS A 86 -0.03 5.76 25.65
N VAL A 87 -1.07 5.54 26.44
CA VAL A 87 -1.18 6.10 27.80
C VAL A 87 -0.83 5.06 28.87
N HIS A 88 -0.42 5.55 30.04
CA HIS A 88 -0.09 4.69 31.17
C HIS A 88 -1.27 3.79 31.54
N GLY A 89 -1.03 2.48 31.64
CA GLY A 89 -2.06 1.46 31.89
C GLY A 89 -2.48 0.66 30.65
N GLY A 90 -1.86 0.88 29.49
CA GLY A 90 -2.07 0.04 28.29
C GLY A 90 -3.30 0.40 27.45
N ALA A 91 -3.95 1.53 27.76
CA ALA A 91 -4.96 2.08 26.87
C ALA A 91 -4.30 2.84 25.71
N GLU A 92 -4.92 2.76 24.54
CA GLU A 92 -4.51 3.46 23.32
C GLU A 92 -5.52 4.58 23.06
N LEU A 93 -5.04 5.81 22.94
CA LEU A 93 -5.84 6.98 22.53
C LEU A 93 -5.40 7.41 21.13
N VAL A 94 -6.33 7.85 20.29
CA VAL A 94 -5.99 8.38 18.96
C VAL A 94 -6.07 9.90 18.97
N ASP A 95 -4.97 10.62 18.69
CA ASP A 95 -5.05 12.05 18.40
C ASP A 95 -5.37 12.28 16.93
N TRP A 96 -6.65 12.52 16.67
CA TRP A 96 -7.19 12.77 15.33
C TRP A 96 -6.59 13.99 14.63
N ARG A 97 -5.91 14.90 15.35
CA ARG A 97 -5.25 16.07 14.77
C ARG A 97 -3.87 15.74 14.19
N GLU A 98 -3.26 14.65 14.62
CA GLU A 98 -1.97 14.17 14.10
C GLU A 98 -2.14 13.16 12.95
N VAL A 99 -3.38 12.74 12.68
CA VAL A 99 -3.73 11.92 11.52
C VAL A 99 -3.45 12.69 10.24
N ASP A 100 -2.57 12.14 9.41
CA ASP A 100 -2.38 12.63 8.05
C ASP A 100 -3.49 12.10 7.13
N TRP A 101 -4.39 12.98 6.71
CA TRP A 101 -5.51 12.67 5.82
C TRP A 101 -5.14 12.58 4.33
N SER A 102 -3.86 12.67 3.99
CA SER A 102 -3.40 12.50 2.60
C SER A 102 -3.81 11.14 2.06
N THR A 103 -4.25 11.07 0.81
CA THR A 103 -4.55 9.80 0.16
C THR A 103 -3.31 8.92 0.14
N CYS A 104 -3.44 7.72 0.70
CA CYS A 104 -2.36 6.76 0.80
C CYS A 104 -2.26 5.93 -0.47
N ILE A 105 -1.02 5.64 -0.89
CA ILE A 105 -0.75 4.82 -2.07
C ILE A 105 0.13 3.64 -1.62
N ALA A 106 -0.37 2.44 -1.85
CA ALA A 106 0.45 1.24 -1.88
C ALA A 106 1.16 1.21 -3.24
N ALA A 107 2.42 1.66 -3.27
CA ALA A 107 3.19 1.72 -4.51
C ALA A 107 3.45 0.30 -5.05
N GLU A 108 3.09 0.10 -6.30
CA GLU A 108 3.33 -1.14 -7.04
C GLU A 108 4.53 -0.96 -7.98
N ARG A 109 4.60 0.19 -8.67
CA ARG A 109 5.73 0.55 -9.51
C ARG A 109 6.12 2.00 -9.25
N VAL A 110 7.42 2.27 -9.24
CA VAL A 110 7.93 3.64 -9.11
C VAL A 110 8.99 3.87 -10.17
N SER A 111 8.81 4.95 -10.93
CA SER A 111 9.79 5.46 -11.90
C SER A 111 10.35 6.78 -11.41
N LEU A 112 11.67 6.95 -11.52
CA LEU A 112 12.35 8.22 -11.35
C LEU A 112 12.28 9.00 -12.67
N VAL A 113 11.83 10.25 -12.61
CA VAL A 113 11.88 11.14 -13.77
C VAL A 113 13.30 11.73 -13.88
N THR A 114 13.93 11.51 -15.03
CA THR A 114 15.27 12.01 -15.36
C THR A 114 15.22 12.83 -16.65
N ALA A 115 16.33 13.47 -17.01
CA ALA A 115 16.45 14.18 -18.29
C ALA A 115 16.29 13.25 -19.50
N ASP A 116 16.64 11.97 -19.33
CA ASP A 116 16.55 10.94 -20.38
C ASP A 116 15.18 10.22 -20.40
N GLY A 117 14.26 10.61 -19.50
CA GLY A 117 12.93 10.03 -19.35
C GLY A 117 12.71 9.31 -18.01
N GLU A 118 11.64 8.53 -17.95
CA GLU A 118 11.29 7.72 -16.78
C GLU A 118 12.19 6.48 -16.67
N GLN A 119 12.90 6.35 -15.54
CA GLN A 119 13.69 5.18 -15.19
C GLN A 119 12.98 4.38 -14.10
N LEU A 120 12.63 3.12 -14.37
CA LEU A 120 12.05 2.23 -13.37
C LEU A 120 13.04 2.00 -12.22
N VAL A 121 12.62 2.31 -10.99
CA VAL A 121 13.44 2.15 -9.77
C VAL A 121 12.83 1.17 -8.77
N TYR A 122 11.58 0.77 -8.99
CA TYR A 122 10.89 -0.23 -8.19
C TYR A 122 9.76 -0.86 -8.98
N ASP A 123 9.64 -2.19 -8.88
CA ASP A 123 8.50 -2.96 -9.33
C ASP A 123 8.23 -4.10 -8.33
N TRP A 124 7.05 -4.09 -7.73
CA TRP A 124 6.62 -5.12 -6.78
C TRP A 124 6.55 -6.52 -7.36
N ARG A 125 6.49 -6.67 -8.70
CA ARG A 125 6.47 -8.00 -9.35
C ARG A 125 7.87 -8.56 -9.57
N GLU A 126 8.88 -7.70 -9.58
CA GLU A 126 10.27 -8.05 -9.82
C GLU A 126 11.04 -8.04 -8.49
N ILE A 127 10.52 -8.77 -7.51
CA ILE A 127 11.12 -8.90 -6.18
C ILE A 127 12.32 -9.85 -6.25
N ASN A 128 13.50 -9.35 -5.93
CA ASN A 128 14.66 -10.19 -5.68
C ASN A 128 14.65 -10.63 -4.20
N MET A 129 14.76 -11.94 -3.93
CA MET A 129 14.66 -12.48 -2.57
C MET A 129 15.77 -11.97 -1.63
N GLU A 130 16.87 -11.44 -2.19
CA GLU A 130 17.96 -10.81 -1.44
C GLU A 130 17.58 -9.46 -0.81
N ASP A 131 16.47 -8.85 -1.23
CA ASP A 131 15.98 -7.56 -0.72
C ASP A 131 15.09 -7.69 0.53
N TYR A 132 14.86 -8.91 1.03
CA TYR A 132 14.26 -9.14 2.34
C TYR A 132 15.34 -9.18 3.43
N TYR A 133 15.37 -8.17 4.31
CA TYR A 133 16.01 -8.29 5.61
C TYR A 133 15.00 -8.89 6.59
N PHE A 134 15.28 -10.11 7.07
CA PHE A 134 14.58 -10.75 8.19
C PHE A 134 15.14 -10.24 9.53
#